data_AF-A0A0L0GGA4-F1
#
_entry.id   AF-A0A0L0GGA4-F1
#
_cell.length_a   1.000
_cell.length_b   1.000
_cell.length_c   1.000
_cell.angle_alpha   90.00
_cell.angle_beta   90.00
_cell.angle_gamma   90.00
#
_symmetry.space_group_name_H-M   'P 1'
#
loop_
_entity.id
_entity.type
_entity.pdbx_description
1 polymer ?
#
loop_
_entity_poly.entity_id
_entity_poly.type
_entity_poly.pdbx_seq_one_letter_code
_entity_poly.pdbx_strand_id
1 'polypeptide(L)'
;MSFITSVLPAPIRGGGHNAAQRHTQGPANPPVQSAGPPPYGKRKGWMPKTLADFGGGGAFPELHVAQFPLGMGKKKTAGKVISMQVDAEGNVKHDVLAQQGLRKGVVVHSNLKGMQTKDVVEGNNNRPDENVINQTTEETQLKLEKIINSKVAAAKPVRAAEPLAPAQYIR
;
A
#
# COMPACT_ATOMS: atom_id res chain seq x y z
N MET A 1 -32.61 -31.79 -39.91
CA MET A 1 -32.07 -30.74 -39.02
C MET A 1 -30.55 -30.88 -39.01
N SER A 2 -29.87 -30.23 -39.94
CA SER A 2 -28.41 -30.29 -40.09
C SER A 2 -27.76 -29.29 -39.12
N PHE A 3 -26.96 -29.81 -38.18
CA PHE A 3 -26.29 -28.99 -37.18
C PHE A 3 -25.06 -28.28 -37.78
N ILE A 4 -24.95 -26.97 -37.53
CA ILE A 4 -23.86 -26.04 -37.92
C ILE A 4 -22.45 -26.45 -37.47
N THR A 5 -22.32 -27.51 -36.67
CA THR A 5 -21.05 -28.02 -36.15
C THR A 5 -20.22 -28.81 -37.17
N SER A 6 -20.78 -29.20 -38.33
CA SER A 6 -20.04 -29.96 -39.36
C SER A 6 -19.38 -29.11 -40.46
N VAL A 7 -19.65 -27.79 -40.50
CA VAL A 7 -19.11 -26.85 -41.51
C VAL A 7 -17.83 -26.14 -41.02
N LEU A 8 -17.46 -26.32 -39.74
CA LEU A 8 -16.28 -25.66 -39.18
C LEU A 8 -15.06 -26.59 -39.19
N PRO A 9 -13.87 -26.06 -39.57
CA PRO A 9 -12.63 -26.81 -39.49
C PRO A 9 -12.32 -27.20 -38.04
N ALA A 10 -11.79 -28.42 -37.86
CA ALA A 10 -11.52 -28.96 -36.53
C ALA A 10 -10.59 -28.03 -35.72
N PRO A 11 -10.88 -27.80 -34.42
CA PRO A 11 -10.10 -26.90 -33.59
C PRO A 11 -8.66 -27.37 -33.46
N ILE A 12 -7.72 -26.51 -33.87
CA ILE A 12 -6.27 -26.79 -33.91
C ILE A 12 -5.66 -26.91 -32.49
N ARG A 13 -6.39 -26.46 -31.47
CA ARG A 13 -6.00 -26.60 -30.06
C ARG A 13 -7.07 -27.40 -29.33
N GLY A 14 -6.77 -28.68 -29.08
CA GLY A 14 -7.58 -29.51 -28.19
C GLY A 14 -7.67 -28.85 -26.82
N GLY A 15 -8.89 -28.73 -26.29
CA GLY A 15 -9.17 -28.28 -24.93
C GLY A 15 -8.60 -29.25 -23.91
N GLY A 16 -7.30 -29.10 -23.65
CA GLY A 16 -6.56 -29.81 -22.62
C GLY A 16 -6.29 -28.89 -21.44
N HIS A 17 -7.33 -28.39 -20.77
CA HIS A 17 -7.20 -27.92 -19.39
C HIS A 17 -7.34 -29.13 -18.46
N ASN A 18 -6.35 -30.02 -18.53
CA ASN A 18 -6.01 -30.87 -17.40
C ASN A 18 -5.23 -29.98 -16.43
N ALA A 19 -5.96 -29.42 -15.46
CA ALA A 19 -5.40 -28.88 -14.24
C ALA A 19 -4.79 -30.04 -13.42
N ALA A 20 -3.62 -30.48 -13.85
CA ALA A 20 -2.70 -31.26 -13.07
C ALA A 20 -1.31 -30.76 -13.46
N GLN A 21 -0.84 -29.75 -12.74
CA GLN A 21 0.59 -29.46 -12.65
C GLN A 21 1.26 -30.74 -12.15
N ARG A 22 1.69 -31.58 -13.09
CA ARG A 22 2.65 -32.64 -12.82
C ARG A 22 3.95 -31.92 -12.48
N HIS A 23 4.20 -31.73 -11.19
CA HIS A 23 5.55 -31.60 -10.67
C HIS A 23 6.35 -32.76 -11.26
N THR A 24 7.18 -32.50 -12.25
CA THR A 24 8.27 -33.40 -12.62
C THR A 24 9.22 -33.39 -11.43
N GLN A 25 9.02 -34.36 -10.53
CA GLN A 25 10.02 -34.74 -9.55
C GLN A 25 11.19 -35.31 -10.36
N GLY A 26 12.15 -34.45 -10.72
CA GLY A 26 13.52 -34.91 -10.90
C GLY A 26 13.98 -35.61 -9.61
N PRO A 27 15.00 -36.48 -9.66
CA PRO A 27 15.45 -37.19 -8.46
C PRO A 27 15.63 -36.17 -7.35
N ALA A 28 14.86 -36.34 -6.27
CA ALA A 28 14.90 -35.48 -5.12
C ALA A 28 16.30 -35.61 -4.53
N ASN A 29 17.19 -34.71 -4.91
CA ASN A 29 18.29 -34.37 -4.03
C ASN A 29 17.62 -33.98 -2.71
N PRO A 30 17.97 -34.61 -1.58
CA PRO A 30 17.47 -34.16 -0.29
C PRO A 30 17.73 -32.66 -0.20
N PRO A 31 16.85 -31.87 0.46
CA PRO A 31 17.20 -30.49 0.77
C PRO A 31 18.55 -30.56 1.47
N VAL A 32 19.60 -30.09 0.78
CA VAL A 32 20.89 -29.89 1.40
C VAL A 32 20.54 -28.91 2.51
N GLN A 33 20.49 -29.40 3.74
CA GLN A 33 20.46 -28.56 4.92
C GLN A 33 21.75 -27.76 4.79
N SER A 34 21.66 -26.61 4.12
CA SER A 34 22.76 -25.66 4.12
C SER A 34 22.95 -25.37 5.59
N ALA A 35 24.07 -25.87 6.13
CA ALA A 35 24.36 -25.77 7.56
C ALA A 35 24.03 -24.34 7.95
N GLY A 36 23.02 -24.19 8.81
CA GLY A 36 22.60 -22.87 9.27
C GLY A 36 23.82 -22.12 9.81
N PRO A 37 23.79 -20.79 9.83
CA PRO A 37 24.92 -20.02 10.32
C PRO A 37 25.39 -20.57 11.67
N PRO A 38 26.71 -20.74 11.91
CA PRO A 38 27.22 -21.27 13.17
C PRO A 38 26.60 -20.54 14.37
N PRO A 39 26.42 -21.17 15.54
CA PRO A 39 25.81 -20.49 16.67
C PRO A 39 26.60 -19.24 17.09
N TYR A 40 25.93 -18.31 17.77
CA TYR A 40 26.53 -17.04 18.23
C TYR A 40 27.83 -17.29 19.02
N GLY A 41 28.86 -16.48 18.79
CA GLY A 41 30.18 -16.65 19.42
C GLY A 41 31.08 -17.72 18.81
N LYS A 42 30.57 -18.60 17.94
CA LYS A 42 31.38 -19.59 17.17
C LYS A 42 31.64 -19.17 15.72
N ARG A 43 31.43 -17.90 15.40
CA ARG A 43 31.53 -17.37 14.02
C ARG A 43 32.87 -16.75 13.68
N LYS A 44 33.84 -16.83 14.59
CA LYS A 44 35.19 -16.28 14.38
C LYS A 44 35.86 -16.96 13.19
N GLY A 45 36.09 -16.21 12.11
CA GLY A 45 36.68 -16.71 10.86
C GLY A 45 35.68 -17.28 9.85
N TRP A 46 34.39 -17.34 10.18
CA TRP A 46 33.33 -17.71 9.25
C TRP A 46 32.70 -16.45 8.65
N MET A 47 32.48 -16.44 7.33
CA MET A 47 32.00 -15.25 6.61
C MET A 47 30.84 -15.60 5.69
N PRO A 48 29.65 -15.00 5.85
CA PRO A 48 28.54 -15.21 4.94
C PRO A 48 28.80 -14.51 3.61
N LYS A 49 28.79 -15.27 2.50
CA LYS A 49 28.99 -14.75 1.13
C LYS A 49 27.69 -14.79 0.34
N THR A 50 26.87 -15.82 0.55
CA THR A 50 25.62 -16.04 -0.17
C THR A 50 24.41 -15.72 0.71
N LEU A 51 23.25 -15.54 0.08
CA LEU A 51 21.99 -15.32 0.80
C LEU A 51 21.60 -16.53 1.67
N ALA A 52 21.99 -17.75 1.26
CA ALA A 52 21.72 -18.97 2.00
C ALA A 52 22.52 -19.05 3.31
N ASP A 53 23.72 -18.46 3.36
CA ASP A 53 24.59 -18.47 4.54
C ASP A 53 23.95 -17.74 5.74
N PHE A 54 22.98 -16.84 5.50
CA PHE A 54 22.25 -16.16 6.57
C PHE A 54 21.13 -17.02 7.18
N GLY A 55 20.75 -18.15 6.55
CA GLY A 55 19.74 -19.07 7.08
C GLY A 55 18.36 -18.44 7.31
N GLY A 56 18.00 -17.43 6.53
CA GLY A 56 16.77 -16.63 6.74
C GLY A 56 16.85 -15.63 7.90
N GLY A 57 18.01 -15.49 8.53
CA GLY A 57 18.27 -14.55 9.62
C GLY A 57 18.79 -13.18 9.16
N GLY A 58 19.17 -12.36 10.15
CA GLY A 58 19.74 -11.03 9.96
C GLY A 58 21.27 -11.02 9.79
N ALA A 59 21.83 -9.82 9.69
CA ALA A 59 23.28 -9.63 9.64
C ALA A 59 23.92 -9.89 11.03
N PHE A 60 25.17 -10.34 11.03
CA PHE A 60 25.90 -10.70 12.25
C PHE A 60 26.85 -9.57 12.66
N PRO A 61 26.57 -8.85 13.76
CA PRO A 61 27.35 -7.68 14.16
C PRO A 61 28.78 -8.03 14.61
N GLU A 62 29.03 -9.28 15.01
CA GLU A 62 30.35 -9.79 15.41
C GLU A 62 31.34 -9.96 14.24
N LEU A 63 30.85 -9.91 13.00
CA LEU A 63 31.66 -10.00 11.79
C LEU A 63 31.86 -8.61 11.20
N HIS A 64 33.10 -8.10 11.25
CA HIS A 64 33.51 -6.81 10.69
C HIS A 64 33.60 -6.84 9.15
N VAL A 65 32.50 -7.20 8.49
CA VAL A 65 32.34 -7.25 7.03
C VAL A 65 30.96 -6.71 6.69
N ALA A 66 30.86 -5.95 5.60
CA ALA A 66 29.58 -5.47 5.09
C ALA A 66 28.70 -6.65 4.65
N GLN A 67 27.61 -6.85 5.37
CA GLN A 67 26.65 -7.93 5.15
C GLN A 67 25.34 -7.36 4.64
N PHE A 68 24.75 -8.01 3.64
CA PHE A 68 23.52 -7.54 3.00
C PHE A 68 22.47 -8.66 2.90
N PRO A 69 21.86 -9.11 4.02
CA PRO A 69 20.75 -10.06 3.99
C PRO A 69 19.62 -9.53 3.11
N LEU A 70 19.06 -10.39 2.25
CA LEU A 70 18.03 -10.03 1.24
C LEU A 70 18.40 -8.81 0.35
N GLY A 71 19.69 -8.49 0.23
CA GLY A 71 20.15 -7.30 -0.49
C GLY A 71 19.72 -5.96 0.14
N MET A 72 19.28 -5.97 1.39
CA MET A 72 19.01 -4.75 2.16
C MET A 72 20.31 -3.96 2.34
N GLY A 73 20.26 -2.61 2.25
CA GLY A 73 21.43 -1.74 2.39
C GLY A 73 22.35 -1.66 1.17
N LYS A 74 22.15 -2.47 0.13
CA LYS A 74 22.86 -2.29 -1.16
C LYS A 74 22.31 -1.08 -1.89
N LYS A 75 23.20 -0.31 -2.53
CA LYS A 75 22.80 0.75 -3.46
C LYS A 75 22.06 0.12 -4.64
N LYS A 76 20.82 0.54 -4.86
CA LYS A 76 19.98 0.11 -5.99
C LYS A 76 20.03 1.18 -7.08
N THR A 77 19.85 0.77 -8.35
CA THR A 77 19.69 1.70 -9.46
C THR A 77 18.48 2.60 -9.21
N ALA A 78 18.65 3.91 -9.34
CA ALA A 78 17.56 4.85 -9.21
C ALA A 78 16.56 4.65 -10.37
N GLY A 79 15.28 4.47 -10.03
CA GLY A 79 14.20 4.32 -11.00
C GLY A 79 12.92 4.94 -10.47
N LYS A 80 12.01 5.33 -11.37
CA LYS A 80 10.70 5.89 -11.03
C LYS A 80 9.75 4.77 -10.61
N VAL A 81 9.93 4.24 -9.40
CA VAL A 81 9.15 3.13 -8.84
C VAL A 81 8.69 3.49 -7.44
N ILE A 82 7.42 3.22 -7.13
CA ILE A 82 6.87 3.38 -5.77
C ILE A 82 7.26 2.17 -4.94
N SER A 83 7.66 2.38 -3.69
CA SER A 83 8.01 1.30 -2.76
C SER A 83 6.80 0.39 -2.53
N MET A 84 6.99 -0.92 -2.66
CA MET A 84 5.98 -1.92 -2.29
C MET A 84 5.77 -1.88 -0.77
N GLN A 85 4.55 -1.57 -0.34
CA GLN A 85 4.17 -1.54 1.07
C GLN A 85 3.41 -2.81 1.42
N VAL A 86 3.51 -3.22 2.68
CA VAL A 86 2.81 -4.38 3.23
C VAL A 86 1.97 -3.91 4.42
N ASP A 87 0.82 -4.53 4.63
CA ASP A 87 -0.02 -4.28 5.81
C ASP A 87 0.45 -5.09 7.03
N ALA A 88 -0.26 -4.94 8.16
CA ALA A 88 0.07 -5.65 9.39
C ALA A 88 -0.18 -7.16 9.27
N GLU A 89 -0.97 -7.59 8.30
CA GLU A 89 -1.35 -8.99 8.04
C GLU A 89 -0.38 -9.68 7.07
N GLY A 90 0.53 -8.92 6.45
CA GLY A 90 1.50 -9.44 5.48
C GLY A 90 1.05 -9.35 4.02
N ASN A 91 -0.11 -8.75 3.73
CA ASN A 91 -0.58 -8.55 2.36
C ASN A 91 0.06 -7.32 1.72
N VAL A 92 0.33 -7.42 0.42
CA VAL A 92 0.89 -6.31 -0.35
C VAL A 92 -0.19 -5.24 -0.58
N LYS A 93 0.10 -4.00 -0.17
CA LYS A 93 -0.76 -2.83 -0.37
C LYS A 93 -0.65 -2.31 -1.79
N HIS A 94 -1.54 -2.79 -2.65
CA HIS A 94 -1.70 -2.25 -4.01
C HIS A 94 -2.45 -0.90 -4.03
N ASP A 95 -3.15 -0.57 -2.95
CA ASP A 95 -3.96 0.66 -2.77
C ASP A 95 -3.14 1.95 -2.93
N VAL A 96 -1.83 1.89 -2.69
CA VAL A 96 -0.92 3.04 -2.81
C VAL A 96 -0.92 3.60 -4.23
N LEU A 97 -1.14 2.74 -5.24
CA LEU A 97 -1.23 3.18 -6.63
C LEU A 97 -2.51 3.99 -6.88
N ALA A 98 -3.64 3.55 -6.32
CA ALA A 98 -4.92 4.25 -6.45
C ALA A 98 -4.94 5.57 -5.65
N GLN A 99 -4.18 5.66 -4.56
CA GLN A 99 -4.05 6.87 -3.75
C GLN A 99 -3.06 7.89 -4.33
N GLN A 100 -2.31 7.54 -5.39
CA GLN A 100 -1.33 8.43 -5.97
C GLN A 100 -2.00 9.69 -6.53
N GLY A 101 -1.61 10.85 -6.01
CA GLY A 101 -2.13 12.16 -6.44
C GLY A 101 -3.33 12.66 -5.64
N LEU A 102 -3.89 11.85 -4.74
CA LEU A 102 -4.96 12.29 -3.84
C LEU A 102 -4.37 12.97 -2.61
N ARG A 103 -5.15 13.88 -1.99
CA ARG A 103 -4.75 14.48 -0.71
C ARG A 103 -4.66 13.38 0.36
N LYS A 104 -3.72 13.55 1.29
CA LYS A 104 -3.63 12.68 2.49
C LYS A 104 -4.97 12.74 3.24
N GLY A 105 -5.54 11.57 3.55
CA GLY A 105 -6.81 11.44 4.26
C GLY A 105 -8.05 11.25 3.38
N VAL A 106 -7.93 11.19 2.04
CA VAL A 106 -9.04 10.69 1.22
C VAL A 106 -9.12 9.18 1.34
N VAL A 107 -10.30 8.68 1.69
CA VAL A 107 -10.58 7.26 1.76
C VAL A 107 -10.84 6.72 0.35
N VAL A 108 -10.07 5.72 -0.06
CA VAL A 108 -10.22 5.02 -1.34
C VAL A 108 -10.52 3.56 -1.04
N HIS A 109 -11.58 3.03 -1.64
CA HIS A 109 -11.95 1.62 -1.53
C HIS A 109 -11.49 0.87 -2.80
N SER A 110 -10.35 0.21 -2.72
CA SER A 110 -9.73 -0.54 -3.83
C SER A 110 -9.76 -2.05 -3.65
N ASN A 111 -9.99 -2.54 -2.43
CA ASN A 111 -10.04 -3.97 -2.13
C ASN A 111 -11.47 -4.53 -2.28
N LEU A 112 -11.58 -5.81 -2.64
CA LEU A 112 -12.83 -6.56 -2.74
C LEU A 112 -13.68 -6.49 -1.47
N LYS A 113 -13.03 -6.45 -0.29
CA LYS A 113 -13.70 -6.27 1.01
C LYS A 113 -14.56 -5.01 1.08
N GLY A 114 -14.25 -3.98 0.31
CA GLY A 114 -15.05 -2.76 0.20
C GLY A 114 -16.29 -2.89 -0.68
N MET A 115 -16.34 -3.91 -1.55
CA MET A 115 -17.49 -4.20 -2.42
C MET A 115 -18.50 -5.14 -1.76
N GLN A 116 -18.05 -5.92 -0.77
CA GLN A 116 -18.90 -6.85 -0.04
C GLN A 116 -19.93 -6.10 0.81
N THR A 117 -21.19 -6.54 0.75
CA THR A 117 -22.25 -6.04 1.62
C THR A 117 -21.93 -6.40 3.06
N LYS A 118 -22.03 -5.42 3.96
CA LYS A 118 -21.93 -5.66 5.40
C LYS A 118 -23.34 -5.84 5.95
N ASP A 119 -23.53 -6.88 6.76
CA ASP A 119 -24.76 -7.05 7.49
C ASP A 119 -24.97 -5.86 8.44
N VAL A 120 -26.22 -5.44 8.57
CA VAL A 120 -26.60 -4.32 9.43
C VAL A 120 -26.41 -4.77 10.88
N VAL A 121 -25.26 -4.46 11.46
CA VAL A 121 -25.03 -4.63 12.89
C VAL A 121 -25.71 -3.47 13.61
N GLU A 122 -26.75 -3.80 14.39
CA GLU A 122 -27.45 -2.84 15.25
C GLU A 122 -26.44 -2.13 16.17
N GLY A 123 -26.40 -0.80 16.12
CA GLY A 123 -25.53 0.04 16.97
C GLY A 123 -24.44 0.85 16.26
N ASN A 124 -24.09 0.54 15.01
CA ASN A 124 -23.08 1.34 14.26
C ASN A 124 -23.68 2.52 13.47
N ASN A 125 -24.99 2.54 13.25
CA ASN A 125 -25.67 3.56 12.44
C ASN A 125 -26.27 4.71 13.27
N ASN A 126 -25.81 4.90 14.50
CA ASN A 126 -26.34 5.94 15.37
C ASN A 126 -25.85 7.31 14.90
N ARG A 127 -26.77 8.28 14.90
CA ARG A 127 -26.42 9.68 14.69
C ARG A 127 -25.44 10.10 15.81
N PRO A 128 -24.38 10.87 15.49
CA PRO A 128 -23.49 11.41 16.52
C PRO A 128 -24.26 12.25 17.56
N ASP A 129 -23.67 12.43 18.74
CA ASP A 129 -24.28 13.20 19.84
C ASP A 129 -24.65 14.63 19.41
N GLU A 130 -25.73 15.16 19.98
CA GLU A 130 -26.23 16.50 19.66
C GLU A 130 -25.18 17.60 19.87
N ASN A 131 -24.32 17.44 20.87
CA ASN A 131 -23.23 18.38 21.13
C ASN A 131 -22.23 18.44 19.96
N VAL A 132 -21.83 17.28 19.42
CA VAL A 132 -20.90 17.19 18.28
C VAL A 132 -21.51 17.82 17.02
N ILE A 133 -22.82 17.64 16.84
CA ILE A 133 -23.55 18.24 15.72
C ILE A 133 -23.57 19.76 15.83
N ASN A 134 -23.87 20.30 17.02
CA ASN A 134 -23.90 21.74 17.24
C ASN A 134 -22.50 22.35 17.01
N GLN A 135 -21.45 21.74 17.56
CA GLN A 135 -20.07 22.16 17.32
C GLN A 135 -19.70 22.14 15.82
N THR A 136 -20.01 21.05 15.12
CA THR A 136 -19.74 20.93 13.68
C THR A 136 -20.52 21.97 12.87
N THR A 137 -21.76 22.27 13.29
CA THR A 137 -22.63 23.26 12.64
C THR A 137 -22.07 24.66 12.81
N GLU A 138 -21.68 25.06 14.03
CA GLU A 138 -21.05 26.35 14.31
C GLU A 138 -19.74 26.51 13.54
N GLU A 139 -18.86 25.50 13.55
CA GLU A 139 -17.63 25.53 12.78
C GLU A 139 -17.86 25.67 11.27
N THR A 140 -18.85 24.95 10.74
CA THR A 140 -19.18 24.97 9.31
C THR A 140 -19.79 26.31 8.93
N GLN A 141 -20.68 26.85 9.78
CA GLN A 141 -21.29 28.16 9.61
C GLN A 141 -20.21 29.26 9.54
N LEU A 142 -19.29 29.32 10.50
CA LEU A 142 -18.21 30.31 10.52
C LEU A 142 -17.31 30.23 9.27
N LYS A 143 -16.99 29.01 8.81
CA LYS A 143 -16.19 28.79 7.59
C LYS A 143 -16.92 29.27 6.33
N LEU A 144 -18.23 29.00 6.24
CA LEU A 144 -19.05 29.44 5.11
C LEU A 144 -19.24 30.96 5.09
N GLU A 145 -19.50 31.58 6.25
CA GLU A 145 -19.59 33.03 6.39
C GLU A 145 -18.30 33.71 5.93
N LYS A 146 -17.12 33.18 6.29
CA LYS A 146 -15.83 33.70 5.81
C LYS A 146 -15.69 33.63 4.28
N ILE A 147 -16.10 32.52 3.66
CA ILE A 147 -16.07 32.35 2.20
C ILE A 147 -17.05 33.31 1.53
N ILE A 148 -18.25 33.46 2.08
CA ILE A 148 -19.30 34.36 1.55
C ILE A 148 -18.84 35.81 1.66
N ASN A 149 -18.31 36.24 2.81
CA ASN A 149 -17.81 37.59 3.01
C ASN A 149 -16.68 37.93 2.02
N SER A 150 -15.79 36.99 1.75
CA SER A 150 -14.75 37.14 0.71
C SER A 150 -15.35 37.29 -0.69
N LYS A 151 -16.35 36.48 -1.06
CA LYS A 151 -17.06 36.59 -2.34
C LYS A 151 -17.85 37.89 -2.48
N VAL A 152 -18.56 38.31 -1.44
CA VAL A 152 -19.33 39.56 -1.41
C VAL A 152 -18.39 40.77 -1.52
N ALA A 153 -17.27 40.77 -0.81
CA ALA A 153 -16.26 41.83 -0.91
C ALA A 153 -15.66 41.93 -2.33
N ALA A 154 -15.48 40.80 -3.02
CA ALA A 154 -15.03 40.78 -4.40
C ALA A 154 -16.10 41.28 -5.40
N ALA A 155 -17.39 41.09 -5.11
CA ALA A 155 -18.50 41.50 -5.96
C ALA A 155 -18.91 42.98 -5.79
N LYS A 156 -18.53 43.63 -4.67
CA LYS A 156 -18.80 45.05 -4.46
C LYS A 156 -17.97 45.89 -5.43
N PRO A 157 -18.59 46.80 -6.23
CA PRO A 157 -17.90 47.55 -7.28
C PRO A 157 -16.86 48.55 -6.74
N VAL A 158 -17.06 49.05 -5.52
CA VAL A 158 -16.08 49.87 -4.80
C VAL A 158 -15.61 49.08 -3.59
N ARG A 159 -14.32 48.71 -3.58
CA ARG A 159 -13.67 48.20 -2.37
C ARG A 159 -13.45 49.37 -1.42
N ALA A 160 -13.96 49.26 -0.19
CA ALA A 160 -13.55 50.15 0.87
C ALA A 160 -12.03 50.02 1.06
N ALA A 161 -11.33 51.14 1.24
CA ALA A 161 -9.89 51.12 1.49
C ALA A 161 -9.59 50.23 2.70
N GLU A 162 -8.65 49.30 2.55
CA GLU A 162 -8.26 48.42 3.63
C GLU A 162 -7.61 49.26 4.74
N PRO A 163 -8.13 49.25 5.98
CA PRO A 163 -7.50 49.98 7.07
C PRO A 163 -6.09 49.39 7.29
N LEU A 164 -5.07 50.26 7.41
CA LEU A 164 -3.69 49.82 7.65
C LEU A 164 -3.66 48.87 8.86
N ALA A 165 -3.30 47.60 8.63
CA ALA A 165 -3.13 46.64 9.69
C ALA A 165 -1.96 47.06 10.61
N PRO A 166 -2.03 46.76 11.93
CA PRO A 166 -0.92 47.04 12.83
C PRO A 166 0.33 46.26 12.40
N ALA A 167 1.52 46.85 12.58
CA ALA A 167 2.79 46.22 12.20
C ALA A 167 2.96 44.87 12.90
N GLN A 168 3.08 43.79 12.12
CA GLN A 168 3.28 42.42 12.61
C GLN A 168 4.67 41.92 12.18
N TYR A 169 5.56 41.70 13.14
CA TYR A 169 6.88 41.10 12.89
C TYR A 169 6.80 39.58 13.06
N ILE A 170 7.15 38.84 12.01
CA ILE A 170 7.26 37.37 12.03
C ILE A 170 8.76 37.04 12.06
N ARG A 171 9.19 36.17 13.00
CA ARG A 171 10.58 35.72 13.12
C ARG A 171 10.88 34.56 12.17
#